data_AF-A0A1Q7WQW0-F1
#
_entry.id   AF-A0A1Q7WQW0-F1
#
_cell.length_a   1.000
_cell.length_b   1.000
_cell.length_c   1.000
_cell.angle_alpha   90.00
_cell.angle_beta   90.00
_cell.angle_gamma   90.00
#
_symmetry.space_group_name_H-M   'P 1'
#
loop_
_entity.id
_entity.type
_entity.pdbx_description
1 polymer ?
#
loop_
_entity_poly.entity_id
_entity_poly.type
_entity_poly.pdbx_seq_one_letter_code
_entity_poly.pdbx_strand_id
1 'polypeptide(L)'
;MGRSDWFRANRYDPRLRRAQDFELLLRTFPHSRFHCLEEPLLGYRVEQLTLARQFRSRKNVLRILLRHAVRHGGVRLFWGAAEQGLKFGLDSVAILTGLKFKLLRHRALPVSECEREVFQRTWAALQTN
;
A
#
# COMPACT_ATOMS: atom_id res chain seq x y z
N MET A 1 6.46 -5.90 -17.65
CA MET A 1 5.56 -4.73 -17.47
C MET A 1 4.11 -5.13 -17.72
N GLY A 2 3.14 -4.38 -17.18
CA GLY A 2 1.71 -4.68 -17.34
C GLY A 2 1.20 -4.35 -18.76
N ARG A 3 0.23 -5.14 -19.25
CA ARG A 3 -0.34 -4.99 -20.60
C ARG A 3 -1.24 -3.75 -20.66
N SER A 4 -1.01 -2.86 -21.63
CA SER A 4 -1.80 -1.62 -21.77
C SER A 4 -3.30 -1.89 -21.93
N ASP A 5 -3.68 -2.91 -22.69
CA ASP A 5 -5.08 -3.28 -22.89
C ASP A 5 -5.77 -3.70 -21.59
N TRP A 6 -5.03 -4.37 -20.71
CA TRP A 6 -5.54 -4.76 -19.39
C TRP A 6 -5.84 -3.53 -18.53
N PHE A 7 -5.00 -2.50 -18.55
CA PHE A 7 -5.26 -1.24 -17.84
C PHE A 7 -6.42 -0.44 -18.45
N ARG A 8 -6.59 -0.49 -19.79
CA ARG A 8 -7.73 0.15 -20.46
C ARG A 8 -9.06 -0.50 -20.05
N ALA A 9 -9.08 -1.83 -19.91
CA ALA A 9 -10.22 -2.59 -19.44
C ALA A 9 -10.47 -2.46 -17.93
N ASN A 10 -9.40 -2.28 -17.14
CA ASN A 10 -9.47 -2.19 -15.69
C ASN A 10 -9.03 -0.80 -15.22
N ARG A 11 -9.90 0.20 -15.43
CA ARG A 11 -9.60 1.59 -15.07
C ARG A 11 -9.56 1.77 -13.55
N TYR A 12 -8.69 2.68 -13.11
CA TYR A 12 -8.63 3.14 -11.74
C TYR A 12 -9.87 3.94 -11.35
N ASP A 13 -10.32 3.82 -10.09
CA ASP A 13 -11.31 4.72 -9.51
C ASP A 13 -10.61 5.99 -8.97
N PRO A 14 -10.82 7.17 -9.57
CA PRO A 14 -10.16 8.40 -9.16
C PRO A 14 -10.57 8.88 -7.75
N ARG A 15 -11.69 8.36 -7.21
CA ARG A 15 -12.20 8.70 -5.88
C ARG A 15 -11.39 8.02 -4.77
N LEU A 16 -10.66 6.93 -5.08
CA LEU A 16 -9.95 6.11 -4.10
C LEU A 16 -8.49 6.55 -3.90
N ARG A 17 -8.27 7.86 -3.73
CA ARG A 17 -6.92 8.42 -3.56
C ARG A 17 -6.09 7.65 -2.50
N ARG A 18 -4.86 7.27 -2.87
CA ARG A 18 -3.90 6.49 -2.04
C ARG A 18 -4.34 5.04 -1.74
N ALA A 19 -5.32 4.53 -2.47
CA ALA A 19 -5.78 3.15 -2.40
C ALA A 19 -6.21 2.61 -3.78
N GLN A 20 -5.87 3.32 -4.86
CA GLN A 20 -6.30 2.96 -6.21
C GLN A 20 -5.74 1.60 -6.64
N ASP A 21 -4.44 1.37 -6.44
CA ASP A 21 -3.80 0.09 -6.78
C ASP A 21 -4.38 -1.05 -5.95
N PHE A 22 -4.65 -0.82 -4.66
CA PHE A 22 -5.24 -1.83 -3.79
C PHE A 22 -6.63 -2.25 -4.28
N GLU A 23 -7.50 -1.30 -4.60
CA GLU A 23 -8.82 -1.62 -5.16
C GLU A 23 -8.71 -2.35 -6.50
N LEU A 24 -7.86 -1.85 -7.40
CA LEU A 24 -7.67 -2.42 -8.71
C LEU A 24 -7.23 -3.88 -8.61
N LEU A 25 -6.22 -4.17 -7.80
CA LEU A 25 -5.71 -5.52 -7.60
C LEU A 25 -6.77 -6.42 -6.92
N LEU A 26 -7.42 -5.94 -5.87
CA LEU A 26 -8.44 -6.72 -5.16
C LEU A 26 -9.63 -7.09 -6.07
N ARG A 27 -10.12 -6.12 -6.86
CA ARG A 27 -11.23 -6.33 -7.79
C ARG A 27 -10.89 -7.27 -8.92
N THR A 28 -9.66 -7.20 -9.42
CA THR A 28 -9.24 -7.96 -10.60
C THR A 28 -8.60 -9.30 -10.29
N PHE A 29 -8.23 -9.55 -9.03
CA PHE A 29 -7.65 -10.79 -8.54
C PHE A 29 -8.41 -12.07 -8.95
N PRO A 30 -9.75 -12.13 -8.91
CA PRO A 30 -10.47 -13.35 -9.27
C PRO A 30 -10.30 -13.78 -10.74
N HIS A 31 -9.93 -12.84 -11.63
CA HIS A 31 -9.87 -13.06 -13.07
C HIS A 31 -8.58 -12.56 -13.72
N SER A 32 -7.53 -12.32 -12.92
CA SER A 32 -6.21 -11.89 -13.39
C SER A 32 -5.13 -12.76 -12.76
N ARG A 33 -4.01 -12.94 -13.46
CA ARG A 33 -2.82 -13.62 -12.93
C ARG A 33 -1.71 -12.60 -12.73
N PHE A 34 -1.20 -12.52 -11.50
CA PHE A 34 -0.10 -11.63 -11.16
C PHE A 34 1.19 -12.43 -10.99
N HIS A 35 2.30 -11.86 -11.44
CA HIS A 35 3.63 -12.43 -11.28
C HIS A 35 4.50 -11.40 -10.56
N CYS A 36 5.22 -11.85 -9.53
CA CYS A 36 6.17 -11.03 -8.79
C CYS A 36 7.52 -11.16 -9.50
N LEU A 37 8.04 -10.04 -10.00
CA LEU A 37 9.37 -10.02 -10.60
C LEU A 37 10.40 -10.02 -9.48
N GLU A 38 11.41 -10.87 -9.61
CA GLU A 38 12.48 -11.01 -8.62
C GLU A 38 13.48 -9.84 -8.68
N GLU A 39 13.58 -9.21 -9.85
CA GLU A 39 14.48 -8.10 -10.10
C GLU A 39 13.90 -6.76 -9.63
N PRO A 40 14.68 -5.93 -8.92
CA PRO A 40 14.27 -4.57 -8.59
C PRO A 40 14.21 -3.70 -9.86
N LEU A 41 13.02 -3.23 -10.22
CA LEU A 41 12.80 -2.38 -11.42
C LEU A 41 12.55 -0.90 -11.11
N LEU A 42 12.35 -0.55 -9.83
CA LEU A 42 12.00 0.80 -9.43
C LEU A 42 12.59 1.13 -8.05
N GLY A 43 13.37 2.20 -8.00
CA GLY A 43 13.69 2.90 -6.75
C GLY A 43 12.92 4.22 -6.70
N TYR A 44 12.34 4.55 -5.56
CA TYR A 44 11.63 5.82 -5.38
C TYR A 44 11.91 6.41 -4.00
N ARG A 45 11.87 7.74 -3.92
CA ARG A 45 12.07 8.47 -2.68
C ARG A 45 10.79 8.54 -1.88
N VAL A 46 10.86 8.20 -0.60
CA VAL A 46 9.79 8.46 0.37
C VAL A 46 10.17 9.69 1.19
N GLU A 47 9.59 10.84 0.87
CA GLU A 47 9.97 12.10 1.51
C GLU A 47 9.56 12.17 3.00
N GLN A 48 8.27 12.00 3.29
CA GLN A 48 7.73 12.12 4.64
C GLN A 48 6.54 11.19 4.86
N LEU A 49 6.67 10.34 5.88
CA LEU A 49 5.59 9.54 6.43
C LEU A 49 4.86 10.36 7.50
N THR A 50 3.68 10.89 7.16
CA THR A 50 2.84 11.63 8.11
C THR A 50 1.66 10.77 8.56
N LEU A 51 1.26 10.86 9.84
CA LEU A 51 0.10 10.16 10.39
C LEU A 51 -1.17 10.45 9.56
N ALA A 52 -1.40 11.71 9.17
CA ALA A 52 -2.56 12.09 8.37
C ALA A 52 -2.62 11.40 6.99
N ARG A 53 -1.47 11.19 6.32
CA ARG A 53 -1.40 10.45 5.04
C ARG A 53 -1.73 8.97 5.26
N GLN A 54 -1.21 8.37 6.31
CA GLN A 54 -1.47 6.97 6.67
C GLN A 54 -2.94 6.76 7.01
N PHE A 55 -3.51 7.60 7.87
CA PHE A 55 -4.91 7.60 8.24
C PHE A 55 -5.84 7.62 7.02
N ARG A 56 -5.60 8.53 6.06
CA ARG A 56 -6.39 8.63 4.82
C ARG A 56 -6.28 7.37 3.97
N SER A 57 -5.08 6.82 3.83
CA SER A 57 -4.87 5.58 3.06
C SER A 57 -5.61 4.40 3.72
N ARG A 58 -5.44 4.20 5.04
CA ARG A 58 -6.13 3.14 5.78
C ARG A 58 -7.65 3.25 5.73
N LYS A 59 -8.19 4.46 5.90
CA LYS A 59 -9.63 4.72 5.76
C LYS A 59 -10.17 4.23 4.43
N ASN A 60 -9.46 4.53 3.34
CA ASN A 60 -9.89 4.12 2.00
C ASN A 60 -9.77 2.61 1.81
N VAL A 61 -8.66 1.99 2.24
CA VAL A 61 -8.49 0.53 2.20
C VAL A 61 -9.57 -0.19 3.01
N LEU A 62 -9.87 0.29 4.22
CA LEU A 62 -10.94 -0.23 5.07
C LEU A 62 -12.29 -0.17 4.36
N ARG A 63 -12.63 0.99 3.76
CA ARG A 63 -13.87 1.18 3.01
C ARG A 63 -13.96 0.22 1.81
N ILE A 64 -12.86 -0.01 1.10
CA ILE A 64 -12.78 -0.96 -0.02
C ILE A 64 -13.04 -2.39 0.50
N LEU A 65 -12.34 -2.81 1.55
CA LEU A 65 -12.49 -4.14 2.13
C LEU A 65 -13.90 -4.41 2.63
N LEU A 66 -14.52 -3.47 3.36
CA LEU A 66 -15.90 -3.61 3.82
C LEU A 66 -16.88 -3.71 2.65
N ARG A 67 -16.73 -2.86 1.62
CA ARG A 67 -17.57 -2.94 0.41
C ARG A 67 -17.44 -4.30 -0.28
N HIS A 68 -16.22 -4.81 -0.41
CA HIS A 68 -15.99 -6.12 -1.02
C HIS A 68 -16.54 -7.26 -0.16
N ALA A 69 -16.32 -7.21 1.17
CA ALA A 69 -16.82 -8.21 2.12
C ALA A 69 -18.35 -8.30 2.12
N VAL A 70 -19.04 -7.16 2.11
CA VAL A 70 -20.52 -7.12 2.03
C VAL A 70 -21.02 -7.66 0.69
N ARG A 71 -20.35 -7.34 -0.42
CA ARG A 71 -20.83 -7.70 -1.77
C ARG A 71 -20.52 -9.14 -2.18
N HIS A 72 -19.37 -9.68 -1.78
CA HIS A 72 -18.88 -10.98 -2.25
C HIS A 72 -18.81 -12.01 -1.12
N GLY A 73 -18.97 -11.60 0.14
CA GLY A 73 -18.70 -12.45 1.29
C GLY A 73 -17.21 -12.79 1.43
N GLY A 74 -16.86 -13.50 2.49
CA GLY A 74 -15.52 -14.08 2.68
C GLY A 74 -14.81 -13.62 3.95
N VAL A 75 -14.52 -14.59 4.81
CA VAL A 75 -13.91 -14.37 6.13
C VAL A 75 -12.58 -13.60 6.04
N ARG A 76 -11.78 -13.84 4.99
CA ARG A 76 -10.51 -13.14 4.78
C ARG A 76 -10.68 -11.64 4.55
N LEU A 77 -11.74 -11.23 3.85
CA LEU A 77 -12.02 -9.80 3.61
C LEU A 77 -12.49 -9.13 4.91
N PHE A 78 -13.31 -9.81 5.70
CA PHE A 78 -13.70 -9.33 7.03
C PHE A 78 -12.51 -9.22 7.98
N TRP A 79 -11.63 -10.22 8.00
CA TRP A 79 -10.41 -10.17 8.81
C TRP A 79 -9.49 -9.02 8.38
N GLY A 80 -9.27 -8.86 7.06
CA GLY A 80 -8.52 -7.73 6.54
C GLY A 80 -9.15 -6.38 6.91
N ALA A 81 -10.48 -6.28 6.87
CA ALA A 81 -11.20 -5.08 7.31
C ALA A 81 -11.00 -4.83 8.81
N ALA A 82 -11.10 -5.86 9.65
CA ALA A 82 -10.87 -5.75 11.09
C ALA A 82 -9.44 -5.29 11.40
N GLU A 83 -8.43 -5.87 10.74
CA GLU A 83 -7.03 -5.49 10.90
C GLU A 83 -6.78 -4.02 10.51
N GLN A 84 -7.36 -3.57 9.40
CA GLN A 84 -7.25 -2.17 8.97
C GLN A 84 -8.03 -1.23 9.88
N GLY A 85 -9.18 -1.67 10.40
CA GLY A 85 -9.98 -0.96 11.40
C GLY A 85 -9.20 -0.72 12.69
N LEU A 86 -8.52 -1.75 13.20
CA LEU A 86 -7.66 -1.63 14.39
C LEU A 86 -6.54 -0.61 14.16
N LYS A 87 -5.81 -0.73 13.04
CA LYS A 87 -4.74 0.21 12.68
C LYS A 87 -5.25 1.64 12.50
N PHE A 88 -6.44 1.80 11.93
CA PHE A 88 -7.11 3.10 11.79
C PHE A 88 -7.50 3.69 13.15
N GLY A 89 -8.01 2.88 14.08
CA GLY A 89 -8.33 3.30 15.45
C GLY A 89 -7.09 3.81 16.19
N LEU A 90 -5.98 3.07 16.10
CA LEU A 90 -4.69 3.49 16.69
C LEU A 90 -4.19 4.81 16.10
N ASP A 91 -4.26 4.98 14.77
CA ASP A 91 -3.90 6.24 14.12
C ASP A 91 -4.82 7.39 14.55
N SER A 92 -6.11 7.12 14.80
CA SER A 92 -7.08 8.12 15.28
C SER A 92 -6.72 8.63 16.68
N VAL A 93 -6.43 7.71 17.61
CA VAL A 93 -6.00 8.06 18.97
C VAL A 93 -4.72 8.87 18.93
N ALA A 94 -3.73 8.46 18.12
CA ALA A 94 -2.46 9.16 17.99
C ALA A 94 -2.64 10.61 17.48
N ILE A 95 -3.52 10.81 16.48
CA ILE A 95 -3.81 12.14 15.94
C ILE A 95 -4.55 13.00 16.98
N LEU A 96 -5.58 12.46 17.65
CA LEU A 96 -6.41 13.22 18.59
C LEU A 96 -5.68 13.59 19.88
N THR A 97 -4.78 12.73 20.36
CA THR A 97 -4.02 12.94 21.60
C THR A 97 -2.68 13.64 21.39
N GLY A 98 -2.25 13.84 20.13
CA GLY A 98 -0.93 14.39 19.81
C GLY A 98 0.23 13.44 20.15
N LEU A 99 -0.03 12.21 20.64
CA LEU A 99 1.00 11.20 20.83
C LEU A 99 1.59 10.86 19.46
N LYS A 100 2.85 11.27 19.23
CA LYS A 100 3.67 10.78 18.12
C LYS A 100 3.98 9.30 18.35
N PHE A 101 2.98 8.46 18.11
CA PHE A 101 3.08 7.03 18.36
C PHE A 101 4.25 6.44 17.55
N LYS A 102 5.00 5.52 18.16
CA LYS A 102 6.07 4.73 17.51
C LYS A 102 5.57 3.90 16.32
N LEU A 103 4.27 3.91 15.99
CA LEU A 103 3.65 3.24 14.84
C LEU A 103 4.31 3.59 13.50
N LEU A 104 4.71 4.86 13.29
CA LEU A 104 5.47 5.24 12.10
C LEU A 104 6.94 4.83 12.19
N ARG A 105 7.48 4.71 13.41
CA ARG A 105 8.90 4.47 13.65
C ARG A 105 9.34 3.10 13.14
N HIS A 106 8.50 2.07 13.24
CA HIS A 106 8.78 0.77 12.63
C HIS A 106 8.87 0.85 11.09
N ARG A 107 8.14 1.77 10.45
CA ARG A 107 8.18 1.95 8.99
C ARG A 107 9.27 2.92 8.52
N ALA A 108 9.90 3.63 9.44
CA ALA A 108 10.90 4.65 9.17
C ALA A 108 12.18 4.39 9.97
N LEU A 109 12.49 3.10 10.23
CA LEU A 109 13.76 2.75 10.84
C LEU A 109 14.90 3.19 9.92
N PRO A 110 16.04 3.61 10.49
CA PRO A 110 17.21 3.86 9.68
C PRO A 110 17.57 2.58 8.92
N VAL A 111 17.83 2.75 7.63
CA VAL A 111 18.29 1.67 6.75
C VAL A 111 19.66 1.22 7.24
N SER A 112 19.88 -0.10 7.35
CA SER A 112 21.20 -0.63 7.71
C SER A 112 22.24 -0.30 6.64
N GLU A 113 23.53 -0.27 7.00
CA GLU A 113 24.60 -0.01 6.01
C GLU A 113 24.60 -1.04 4.88
N CYS A 114 24.35 -2.33 5.19
CA CYS A 114 24.23 -3.39 4.19
C CYS A 114 23.07 -3.12 3.20
N GLU A 115 21.89 -2.76 3.70
CA GLU A 115 20.74 -2.41 2.83
C GLU A 115 21.03 -1.16 1.98
N ARG A 116 21.75 -0.18 2.54
CA ARG A 116 22.17 1.03 1.82
C ARG A 116 23.12 0.70 0.67
N GLU A 117 24.12 -0.15 0.90
CA GLU A 117 25.07 -0.59 -0.13
C GLU A 117 24.37 -1.39 -1.24
N VAL A 118 23.45 -2.29 -0.88
CA VAL A 118 22.63 -3.03 -1.86
C VAL A 118 21.78 -2.06 -2.70
N PHE A 119 21.13 -1.08 -2.06
CA PHE A 119 20.36 -0.08 -2.77
C PHE A 119 21.22 0.75 -3.72
N GLN A 120 22.38 1.26 -3.27
CA GLN A 120 23.28 2.06 -4.10
C GLN A 120 23.79 1.29 -5.32
N ARG A 121 24.21 0.04 -5.14
CA ARG A 121 24.63 -0.83 -6.25
C ARG A 121 23.51 -1.07 -7.25
N THR A 122 22.32 -1.42 -6.76
CA THR A 122 21.13 -1.66 -7.61
C THR A 122 20.73 -0.39 -8.35
N TRP A 123 20.75 0.75 -7.66
CA TRP A 123 20.41 2.05 -8.24
C TRP A 123 21.37 2.47 -9.36
N ALA A 124 22.68 2.29 -9.15
CA ALA A 124 23.67 2.57 -10.18
C ALA A 124 23.49 1.67 -11.41
N ALA A 125 23.22 0.38 -11.22
CA ALA A 125 22.95 -0.56 -12.32
C ALA A 125 21.72 -0.14 -13.14
N LEU A 126 20.67 0.36 -12.50
CA LEU A 126 19.46 0.86 -13.17
C LEU A 126 19.68 2.17 -13.96
N GLN A 127 20.71 2.97 -13.63
CA GLN A 127 21.03 4.20 -14.36
C GLN A 127 21.92 3.97 -15.59
N THR A 128 22.53 2.79 -15.70
CA THR A 128 23.49 2.50 -16.78
C THR A 128 22.81 1.79 -17.98
N ASN A 129 21.56 1.35 -17.81
CA ASN A 129 20.69 0.79 -18.85
C ASN A 129 19.73 1.86 -19.39
#